data_AF-W2SNJ0-F1
#
_entry.id   AF-W2SNJ0-F1
#
_cell.length_a   1.000
_cell.length_b   1.000
_cell.length_c   1.000
_cell.angle_alpha   90.00
_cell.angle_beta   90.00
_cell.angle_gamma   90.00
#
_symmetry.space_group_name_H-M   'P 1'
#
loop_
_entity.id
_entity.type
_entity.pdbx_description
1 polymer ?
#
loop_
_entity_poly.entity_id
_entity_poly.type
_entity_poly.pdbx_seq_one_letter_code
_entity_poly.pdbx_strand_id
1 'polypeptide(L)'
;SGKADVRQFSAGPHLGPSAIEQNLKADRVVKPSESSLKVTTMEELAADRMETTTDSEPEEPTNQIVERFLKHVAKLTAEMQPLQAWTSTFAVSKKPDQVRKMISICQEKLIEIKDQEAKVNRLQLELEHMHLSSDLTPTHLKQANDAFEKFAKVRNF
;
A
#
# COMPACT_ATOMS: atom_id res chain seq x y z
N SER A 1 -51.21 -44.73 -8.68
CA SER A 1 -50.34 -44.55 -7.50
C SER A 1 -48.96 -44.10 -7.97
N GLY A 2 -48.31 -43.05 -7.47
CA GLY A 2 -48.64 -42.13 -6.39
C GLY A 2 -48.04 -40.74 -6.66
N LYS A 3 -48.67 -39.72 -6.07
CA LYS A 3 -48.19 -38.33 -6.01
C LYS A 3 -47.49 -38.15 -4.66
N ALA A 4 -46.26 -37.65 -4.64
CA ALA A 4 -45.58 -37.23 -3.41
C ALA A 4 -45.63 -35.70 -3.34
N ASP A 5 -46.28 -35.24 -2.27
CA ASP A 5 -46.65 -33.86 -1.95
C ASP A 5 -45.54 -33.22 -1.10
N VAL A 6 -45.06 -32.04 -1.52
CA VAL A 6 -44.10 -31.22 -0.77
C VAL A 6 -44.87 -30.45 0.31
N ARG A 7 -44.57 -30.72 1.58
CA ARG A 7 -45.15 -30.00 2.73
C ARG A 7 -44.17 -28.97 3.30
N GLN A 8 -44.54 -27.72 3.01
CA GLN A 8 -44.46 -26.47 3.78
C GLN A 8 -43.66 -26.42 5.11
N PHE A 9 -42.79 -25.41 5.17
CA PHE A 9 -42.27 -24.76 6.36
C PHE A 9 -43.36 -23.96 7.09
N SER A 10 -43.39 -24.04 8.42
CA SER A 10 -44.11 -23.11 9.29
C SER A 10 -43.20 -22.68 10.47
N ALA A 11 -43.35 -21.42 10.86
CA ALA A 11 -42.43 -20.64 11.68
C ALA A 11 -42.90 -20.42 13.13
N GLY A 12 -41.93 -20.19 14.02
CA GLY A 12 -42.03 -19.38 15.25
C GLY A 12 -42.19 -20.12 16.59
N PRO A 13 -42.18 -19.41 17.74
CA PRO A 13 -41.10 -18.53 18.25
C PRO A 13 -40.84 -18.73 19.78
N HIS A 14 -39.72 -18.27 20.36
CA HIS A 14 -39.73 -17.80 21.77
C HIS A 14 -38.53 -16.93 22.19
N LEU A 15 -38.88 -15.83 22.87
CA LEU A 15 -38.04 -14.85 23.58
C LEU A 15 -37.71 -15.32 25.02
N GLY A 16 -36.60 -14.81 25.60
CA GLY A 16 -36.56 -14.41 27.02
C GLY A 16 -35.33 -14.77 27.88
N PRO A 17 -35.02 -14.01 28.96
CA PRO A 17 -33.67 -13.52 29.29
C PRO A 17 -33.16 -13.79 30.73
N SER A 18 -31.86 -13.61 31.01
CA SER A 18 -31.22 -13.28 32.33
C SER A 18 -29.71 -13.56 32.29
N ALA A 19 -28.80 -12.98 33.06
CA ALA A 19 -28.64 -11.78 33.89
C ALA A 19 -27.27 -11.95 34.60
N ILE A 20 -26.63 -10.83 34.97
CA ILE A 20 -25.69 -10.67 36.11
C ILE A 20 -24.19 -11.00 35.89
N GLU A 21 -23.43 -9.89 35.80
CA GLU A 21 -22.22 -9.46 36.53
C GLU A 21 -21.12 -10.47 36.90
N GLN A 22 -19.86 -10.09 36.62
CA GLN A 22 -18.84 -9.93 37.67
C GLN A 22 -17.55 -9.23 37.16
N ASN A 23 -17.31 -8.04 37.74
CA ASN A 23 -16.04 -7.55 38.31
C ASN A 23 -14.70 -7.93 37.65
N LEU A 24 -14.06 -6.96 36.99
CA LEU A 24 -12.60 -6.78 37.05
C LEU A 24 -12.27 -5.28 37.15
N LYS A 25 -12.26 -4.77 38.39
CA LYS A 25 -11.49 -3.58 38.77
C LYS A 25 -10.06 -4.05 39.08
N ALA A 26 -9.08 -3.53 38.35
CA ALA A 26 -7.69 -3.49 38.80
C ALA A 26 -7.05 -2.21 38.27
N ASP A 27 -7.23 -1.18 39.07
CA ASP A 27 -6.40 0.01 39.13
C ASP A 27 -4.94 -0.42 39.37
N ARG A 28 -4.04 -0.06 38.45
CA ARG A 28 -2.61 -0.02 38.77
C ARG A 28 -1.97 1.14 38.04
N VAL A 29 -2.02 2.28 38.71
CA VAL A 29 -1.16 3.45 38.51
C VAL A 29 0.29 3.00 38.34
N VAL A 30 0.82 3.13 37.12
CA VAL A 30 2.26 3.00 36.83
C VAL A 30 2.88 4.38 37.00
N LYS A 31 3.62 4.54 38.11
CA LYS A 31 4.50 5.68 38.39
C LYS A 31 5.61 5.76 37.33
N PRO A 32 5.78 6.89 36.61
CA PRO A 32 7.01 7.16 35.88
C PRO A 32 8.09 7.59 36.88
N SER A 33 9.19 6.86 36.93
CA SER A 33 10.40 7.25 37.64
C SER A 33 11.13 8.31 36.80
N GLU A 34 10.96 9.59 37.14
CA GLU A 34 11.72 10.69 36.55
C GLU A 34 13.21 10.54 36.87
N SER A 35 13.99 10.24 35.84
CA SER A 35 15.44 10.20 35.90
C SER A 35 15.96 11.61 35.64
N SER A 36 16.34 12.29 36.72
CA SER A 36 16.92 13.63 36.72
C SER A 36 18.30 13.62 36.06
N LEU A 37 18.40 14.15 34.84
CA LEU A 37 19.67 14.47 34.19
C LEU A 37 19.89 15.98 34.29
N LYS A 38 20.86 16.38 35.11
CA LYS A 38 21.33 17.75 35.25
C LYS A 38 22.31 18.04 34.11
N VAL A 39 21.89 18.83 33.12
CA VAL A 39 22.79 19.39 32.11
C VAL A 39 23.23 20.76 32.58
N THR A 40 24.53 20.90 32.83
CA THR A 40 25.19 22.13 33.24
C THR A 40 25.24 23.13 32.09
N THR A 41 24.68 24.31 32.34
CA THR A 41 24.82 25.54 31.56
C THR A 41 26.29 26.00 31.50
N MET A 42 26.79 26.31 30.31
CA MET A 42 27.77 27.39 30.12
C MET A 42 27.35 28.22 28.91
N GLU A 43 26.97 29.46 29.20
CA GLU A 43 26.92 30.60 28.28
C GLU A 43 28.32 31.18 28.02
N GLU A 44 28.34 32.16 27.11
CA GLU A 44 29.43 33.03 26.60
C GLU A 44 30.15 32.52 25.33
N LEU A 45 30.24 33.26 24.21
CA LEU A 45 30.11 34.71 23.96
C LEU A 45 29.80 34.99 22.47
N ALA A 46 29.32 36.20 22.22
CA ALA A 46 28.61 36.70 21.03
C ALA A 46 29.48 37.16 19.82
N ALA A 47 28.74 37.49 18.75
CA ALA A 47 29.07 38.24 17.51
C ALA A 47 29.70 37.42 16.36
N ASP A 48 29.28 37.49 15.09
CA ASP A 48 28.63 38.57 14.33
C ASP A 48 27.86 38.00 13.11
N ARG A 49 26.57 38.30 13.05
CA ARG A 49 25.76 38.69 11.88
C ARG A 49 26.23 38.31 10.45
N MET A 50 25.59 37.29 9.86
CA MET A 50 24.98 37.41 8.52
C MET A 50 23.82 36.43 8.41
N GLU A 51 22.61 36.92 8.68
CA GLU A 51 21.36 36.24 8.39
C GLU A 51 21.20 36.11 6.86
N THR A 52 21.55 34.95 6.33
CA THR A 52 20.77 34.33 5.26
C THR A 52 19.97 33.21 5.90
N THR A 53 18.94 33.57 6.65
CA THR A 53 17.85 32.66 6.97
C THR A 53 17.01 32.53 5.70
N THR A 54 17.47 31.68 4.79
CA THR A 54 16.52 30.97 3.94
C THR A 54 15.64 30.19 4.91
N ASP A 55 14.42 30.67 5.05
CA ASP A 55 13.31 30.02 5.72
C ASP A 55 13.21 28.59 5.18
N SER A 56 13.85 27.64 5.86
CA SER A 56 13.72 26.21 5.59
C SER A 56 12.56 25.71 6.45
N GLU A 57 11.35 26.03 6.00
CA GLU A 57 10.13 25.35 6.41
C GLU A 57 10.15 23.86 5.94
N PRO A 58 9.28 22.98 6.45
CA PRO A 58 9.49 21.53 6.55
C PRO A 58 9.31 20.80 5.20
N GLU A 59 10.25 20.92 4.28
CA GLU A 59 10.24 20.17 3.01
C GLU A 59 10.59 18.67 3.18
N GLU A 60 11.16 18.29 4.32
CA GLU A 60 11.64 16.94 4.60
C GLU A 60 10.54 15.85 4.60
N PRO A 61 9.36 16.03 5.25
CA PRO A 61 8.28 15.04 5.21
C PRO A 61 7.63 14.93 3.82
N THR A 62 7.48 16.04 3.10
CA THR A 62 6.85 16.05 1.77
C THR A 62 7.73 15.40 0.72
N ASN A 63 9.03 15.66 0.77
CA ASN A 63 10.01 14.99 -0.10
C ASN A 63 10.04 13.48 0.16
N GLN A 64 9.93 13.04 1.41
CA GLN A 64 9.86 11.61 1.74
C GLN A 64 8.65 10.90 1.12
N ILE A 65 7.48 11.55 1.05
CA ILE A 65 6.27 10.99 0.42
C ILE A 65 6.53 10.76 -1.08
N VAL A 66 7.06 11.78 -1.77
CA VAL A 66 7.38 11.67 -3.20
C VAL A 66 8.45 10.61 -3.44
N GLU A 67 9.53 10.63 -2.67
CA GLU A 67 10.60 9.62 -2.79
C GLU A 67 10.08 8.19 -2.59
N ARG A 68 9.17 7.98 -1.63
CA ARG A 68 8.57 6.68 -1.38
C ARG A 68 7.76 6.23 -2.59
N PHE A 69 6.91 7.10 -3.13
CA PHE A 69 6.14 6.81 -4.32
C PHE A 69 7.06 6.43 -5.49
N LEU A 70 8.12 7.21 -5.73
CA LEU A 70 9.12 6.92 -6.78
C LEU A 70 9.81 5.57 -6.58
N LYS A 71 10.14 5.21 -5.32
CA LYS A 71 10.68 3.88 -4.98
C LYS A 71 9.68 2.77 -5.30
N HIS A 72 8.39 2.97 -5.01
CA HIS A 72 7.35 2.00 -5.37
C HIS A 72 7.21 1.85 -6.89
N VAL A 73 7.21 2.96 -7.65
CA VAL A 73 7.22 2.95 -9.13
C VAL A 73 8.41 2.14 -9.65
N ALA A 74 9.63 2.44 -9.17
CA ALA A 74 10.85 1.79 -9.61
C ALA A 74 10.86 0.29 -9.28
N LYS A 75 10.44 -0.07 -8.07
CA LYS A 75 10.30 -1.47 -7.63
C LYS A 75 9.35 -2.23 -8.54
N LEU A 76 8.15 -1.69 -8.77
CA LEU A 76 7.15 -2.35 -9.60
C LEU A 76 7.59 -2.44 -11.06
N THR A 77 8.30 -1.43 -11.57
CA THR A 77 8.94 -1.47 -12.90
C THR A 77 9.90 -2.66 -13.00
N ALA A 78 10.76 -2.86 -12.00
CA ALA A 78 11.71 -3.97 -11.98
C ALA A 78 11.00 -5.34 -11.85
N GLU A 79 9.97 -5.44 -11.00
CA GLU A 79 9.17 -6.66 -10.85
C GLU A 79 8.42 -7.05 -12.13
N MET A 80 8.06 -6.09 -12.97
CA MET A 80 7.39 -6.31 -14.26
C MET A 80 8.36 -6.78 -15.37
N GLN A 81 9.66 -6.49 -15.28
CA GLN A 81 10.63 -6.79 -16.34
C GLN A 81 10.66 -8.28 -16.77
N PRO A 82 10.64 -9.27 -15.85
CA PRO A 82 10.62 -10.69 -16.25
C PRO A 82 9.38 -11.08 -17.03
N LEU A 83 8.21 -10.52 -16.69
CA LEU A 83 6.97 -10.78 -17.43
C LEU A 83 7.03 -10.16 -18.83
N GLN A 84 7.58 -8.95 -18.96
CA GLN A 84 7.81 -8.32 -20.26
C GLN A 84 8.76 -9.16 -21.13
N ALA A 85 9.91 -9.55 -20.57
CA ALA A 85 10.87 -10.39 -21.27
C ALA A 85 10.28 -11.75 -21.69
N TRP A 86 9.48 -12.36 -20.82
CA TRP A 86 8.77 -13.59 -21.15
C TRP A 86 7.78 -13.37 -22.29
N THR A 87 6.93 -12.35 -22.24
CA THR A 87 5.97 -12.06 -23.32
C THR A 87 6.68 -11.81 -24.65
N SER A 88 7.83 -11.12 -24.66
CA SER A 88 8.61 -10.87 -25.88
C SER A 88 9.28 -12.12 -26.46
N THR A 89 9.53 -13.14 -25.64
CA THR A 89 10.22 -14.38 -26.05
C THR A 89 9.29 -15.58 -26.16
N PHE A 90 8.05 -15.45 -25.70
CA PHE A 90 7.06 -16.51 -25.70
C PHE A 90 6.67 -16.89 -27.14
N ALA A 91 6.78 -18.17 -27.46
CA ALA A 91 6.46 -18.71 -28.77
C ALA A 91 5.46 -19.87 -28.64
N VAL A 92 4.44 -19.85 -29.49
CA VAL A 92 3.39 -20.87 -29.51
C VAL A 92 3.89 -22.11 -30.26
N SER A 93 3.84 -23.27 -29.61
CA SER A 93 4.12 -24.56 -30.24
C SER A 93 2.86 -25.21 -30.79
N LYS A 94 2.97 -25.81 -31.99
CA LYS A 94 1.90 -26.61 -32.61
C LYS A 94 1.99 -28.10 -32.27
N LYS A 95 3.02 -28.52 -31.54
CA LYS A 95 3.24 -29.93 -31.18
C LYS A 95 2.28 -30.32 -30.05
N PRO A 96 1.42 -31.34 -30.23
CA PRO A 96 0.38 -31.68 -29.25
C PRO A 96 0.89 -31.94 -27.82
N ASP A 97 2.07 -32.56 -27.69
CA ASP A 97 2.75 -32.82 -26.42
C ASP A 97 3.21 -31.53 -25.72
N GLN A 98 3.54 -30.48 -26.48
CA GLN A 98 3.96 -29.18 -25.95
C GLN A 98 2.78 -28.26 -25.64
N VAL A 99 1.63 -28.43 -26.30
CA VAL A 99 0.45 -27.58 -26.09
C VAL A 99 -0.03 -27.65 -24.64
N ARG A 100 -0.09 -28.85 -24.03
CA ARG A 100 -0.50 -28.99 -22.63
C ARG A 100 0.43 -28.24 -21.68
N LYS A 101 1.75 -28.39 -21.87
CA LYS A 101 2.76 -27.69 -21.08
C LYS A 101 2.64 -26.17 -21.24
N MET A 102 2.44 -25.71 -22.47
CA MET A 102 2.26 -24.30 -22.78
C MET A 102 1.02 -23.72 -22.11
N ILE A 103 -0.11 -24.44 -22.10
CA ILE A 103 -1.32 -24.01 -21.38
C ILE A 103 -1.01 -23.81 -19.90
N SER A 104 -0.32 -24.76 -19.25
CA SER A 104 0.06 -24.63 -17.83
C SER A 104 0.94 -23.41 -17.57
N ILE A 105 1.94 -23.16 -18.42
CA ILE A 105 2.80 -21.96 -18.30
C ILE A 105 1.99 -20.68 -18.48
N CYS A 106 1.10 -20.62 -19.47
CA CYS A 106 0.26 -19.44 -19.67
C CYS A 106 -0.66 -19.18 -18.47
N GLN A 107 -1.21 -20.23 -17.85
CA GLN A 107 -2.04 -20.09 -16.66
C GLN A 107 -1.25 -19.52 -15.48
N GLU A 108 -0.03 -20.02 -15.24
CA GLU A 108 0.87 -19.47 -14.22
C GLU A 108 1.17 -17.99 -14.48
N LYS A 109 1.50 -17.64 -15.74
CA LYS A 109 1.80 -16.26 -16.13
C LYS A 109 0.59 -15.34 -16.02
N LEU A 110 -0.63 -15.81 -16.28
CA LEU A 110 -1.86 -15.05 -16.06
C LEU A 110 -2.08 -14.74 -14.57
N ILE A 111 -1.73 -15.66 -13.67
CA ILE A 111 -1.80 -15.42 -12.22
C ILE A 111 -0.79 -14.35 -11.82
N GLU A 112 0.45 -14.44 -12.30
CA GLU A 112 1.48 -13.42 -12.07
C GLU A 112 1.04 -12.04 -12.59
N ILE A 113 0.52 -11.96 -13.81
CA ILE A 113 0.02 -10.69 -14.39
C ILE A 113 -1.07 -10.08 -13.50
N LYS A 114 -1.99 -10.89 -12.99
CA LYS A 114 -3.07 -10.43 -12.11
C LYS A 114 -2.57 -9.91 -10.75
N ASP A 115 -1.52 -10.52 -10.19
CA ASP A 115 -0.86 -9.99 -8.98
C ASP A 115 -0.24 -8.60 -9.25
N GLN A 116 0.45 -8.46 -10.40
CA GLN A 116 1.05 -7.19 -10.78
C GLN A 116 0.02 -6.11 -11.15
N GLU A 117 -1.15 -6.49 -11.66
CA GLU A 117 -2.29 -5.59 -11.88
C GLU A 117 -2.75 -5.00 -10.54
N ALA A 118 -2.93 -5.84 -9.51
CA ALA A 118 -3.31 -5.38 -8.18
C ALA A 118 -2.28 -4.40 -7.57
N LYS A 119 -0.98 -4.62 -7.82
CA LYS A 119 0.08 -3.69 -7.38
C LYS A 119 0.01 -2.34 -8.10
N VAL A 120 -0.32 -2.31 -9.39
CA VAL A 120 -0.52 -1.03 -10.09
C VAL A 120 -1.75 -0.30 -9.61
N ASN A 121 -2.85 -1.00 -9.34
CA ASN A 121 -4.03 -0.36 -8.76
C ASN A 121 -3.68 0.30 -7.41
N ARG A 122 -2.84 -0.34 -6.58
CA ARG A 122 -2.32 0.27 -5.35
C ARG A 122 -1.48 1.52 -5.62
N LEU A 123 -0.61 1.47 -6.62
CA LEU A 123 0.22 2.62 -7.01
C LEU A 123 -0.64 3.79 -7.54
N GLN A 124 -1.69 3.49 -8.29
CA GLN A 124 -2.65 4.50 -8.72
C GLN A 124 -3.38 5.14 -7.53
N LEU A 125 -3.86 4.34 -6.58
CA LEU A 125 -4.49 4.84 -5.35
C LEU A 125 -3.53 5.70 -4.53
N GLU A 126 -2.25 5.32 -4.45
CA GLU A 126 -1.22 6.12 -3.78
C GLU A 126 -1.04 7.49 -4.46
N LEU A 127 -1.02 7.51 -5.79
CA LEU A 127 -0.97 8.76 -6.57
C LEU A 127 -2.21 9.62 -6.35
N GLU A 128 -3.41 9.03 -6.33
CA GLU A 128 -4.66 9.73 -6.03
C GLU A 128 -4.63 10.33 -4.62
N HIS A 129 -4.14 9.57 -3.62
CA HIS A 129 -3.98 10.07 -2.26
C HIS A 129 -3.00 11.25 -2.19
N MET A 130 -1.92 11.23 -2.97
CA MET A 130 -1.01 12.37 -3.07
C MET A 130 -1.74 13.61 -3.59
N HIS A 131 -2.61 13.49 -4.59
CA HIS A 131 -3.39 14.63 -5.10
C HIS A 131 -4.40 15.20 -4.08
N LEU A 132 -4.79 14.42 -3.08
CA LEU A 132 -5.67 14.87 -1.99
C LEU A 132 -4.90 15.46 -0.80
N SER A 133 -3.58 15.31 -0.76
CA SER A 133 -2.76 15.86 0.32
C SER A 133 -2.54 17.36 0.13
N SER A 134 -2.87 18.14 1.16
CA SER A 134 -2.63 19.58 1.20
C SER A 134 -1.15 19.96 1.35
N ASP A 135 -0.31 19.00 1.73
CA ASP A 135 1.10 19.22 2.05
C ASP A 135 2.00 19.14 0.79
N LEU A 136 1.47 18.66 -0.34
CA LEU A 136 2.24 18.49 -1.56
C LEU A 136 2.11 19.68 -2.50
N THR A 137 3.26 20.20 -2.93
CA THR A 137 3.35 21.26 -3.94
C THR A 137 3.00 20.74 -5.34
N PRO A 138 2.62 21.63 -6.28
CA PRO A 138 2.40 21.24 -7.68
C PRO A 138 3.63 20.57 -8.33
N THR A 139 4.84 20.94 -7.92
CA THR A 139 6.09 20.35 -8.41
C THR A 139 6.21 18.89 -7.98
N HIS A 140 5.90 18.57 -6.71
CA HIS A 140 5.88 17.20 -6.19
C HIS A 140 4.87 16.32 -6.95
N LEU A 141 3.65 16.84 -7.14
CA LEU A 141 2.61 16.12 -7.88
C LEU A 141 3.00 15.90 -9.34
N LYS A 142 3.62 16.89 -9.99
CA LYS A 142 4.12 16.74 -11.36
C LYS A 142 5.18 15.64 -11.44
N GLN A 143 6.14 15.60 -10.51
CA GLN A 143 7.18 14.57 -10.49
C GLN A 143 6.60 13.16 -10.32
N ALA A 144 5.63 12.99 -9.41
CA ALA A 144 4.94 11.72 -9.20
C ALA A 144 4.16 11.30 -10.46
N ASN A 145 3.44 12.24 -11.09
CA ASN A 145 2.71 12.00 -12.33
C ASN A 145 3.65 11.60 -13.48
N ASP A 146 4.74 12.32 -13.70
CA ASP A 146 5.72 12.03 -14.75
C ASP A 146 6.32 10.62 -14.57
N ALA A 147 6.62 10.25 -13.33
CA ALA A 147 7.13 8.91 -13.02
C ALA A 147 6.10 7.81 -13.29
N PHE A 148 4.85 8.01 -12.86
CA PHE A 148 3.77 7.06 -13.09
C PHE A 148 3.42 6.93 -14.59
N GLU A 149 3.39 8.04 -15.32
CA GLU A 149 3.12 8.05 -16.76
C GLU A 149 4.23 7.33 -17.54
N LYS A 150 5.50 7.58 -17.18
CA LYS A 150 6.64 6.85 -17.76
C LYS A 150 6.52 5.35 -17.50
N PHE A 151 6.17 4.96 -16.28
CA PHE A 151 5.91 3.56 -15.94
C PHE A 151 4.76 2.96 -16.77
N ALA A 152 3.64 3.68 -16.91
CA ALA A 152 2.48 3.22 -17.66
C ALA A 152 2.79 3.05 -19.16
N LYS A 153 3.55 3.97 -19.76
CA LYS A 153 3.97 3.89 -21.18
C LYS A 153 4.81 2.65 -21.48
N VAL A 154 5.64 2.20 -20.55
CA VAL A 154 6.48 1.00 -20.67
C VAL A 154 5.64 -0.30 -20.58
N ARG A 155 4.39 -0.21 -20.15
CA ARG A 155 3.51 -1.36 -19.89
C ARG A 155 2.56 -1.72 -21.04
N ASN A 156 2.56 -0.97 -22.14
CA ASN A 156 1.76 -1.34 -23.31
C ASN A 156 2.30 -2.67 -23.86
N PHE A 157 1.63 -3.76 -23.49
CA PHE A 157 1.80 -5.10 -24.04
C PHE A 157 1.14 -5.20 -25.42
#